data_AF-A0A974CMV6-F1
#
_entry.id   AF-A0A974CMV6-F1
#
_cell.length_a   1.000
_cell.length_b   1.000
_cell.length_c   1.000
_cell.angle_alpha   90.00
_cell.angle_beta   90.00
_cell.angle_gamma   90.00
#
_symmetry.space_group_name_H-M   'P 1'
#
loop_
_entity.id
_entity.type
_entity.pdbx_description
1 polymer ?
#
loop_
_entity_poly.entity_id
_entity_poly.type
_entity_poly.pdbx_seq_one_letter_code
_entity_poly.pdbx_strand_id
1 'polypeptide(L)'
;MAAASPFSSTQSDSGPPDSPVSLHSEMPHESLHVKLTEMSVTITSQLTREIRDLGHRTEEMENKLDGAIIRLNEHDSSITHLATQYEEVVERLEDLENRSRRNNIRIRGLTEDIKDLQVEIPKLLANLVPDIPIAHLASITIQQRRELRPITQLLQQHNILYRWGFPFKLLFTYNSKQHMVKSLKEGQTTLRLLRIASDQSPPDRPHSLPAQTPPSPRSPLATIWEKAPLKSP
;
A
#
# COMPACT_ATOMS: atom_id res chain seq x y z
N MET A 1 -60.74 32.26 -52.06
CA MET A 1 -61.67 32.85 -51.07
C MET A 1 -61.21 34.30 -50.89
N ALA A 2 -61.63 35.29 -51.67
CA ALA A 2 -62.98 35.91 -51.78
C ALA A 2 -63.50 36.32 -50.39
N ALA A 3 -63.89 37.54 -50.04
CA ALA A 3 -64.18 38.80 -50.76
C ALA A 3 -64.10 39.97 -49.71
N ALA A 4 -63.59 41.16 -50.03
CA ALA A 4 -64.31 42.40 -50.40
C ALA A 4 -65.42 42.84 -49.40
N SER A 5 -65.26 43.92 -48.62
CA SER A 5 -65.55 45.36 -48.95
C SER A 5 -66.72 45.90 -48.05
N PRO A 6 -67.13 47.20 -48.08
CA PRO A 6 -66.72 48.26 -47.13
C PRO A 6 -67.88 49.23 -46.70
N PHE A 7 -67.57 50.46 -46.24
CA PHE A 7 -68.45 51.68 -46.13
C PHE A 7 -69.50 51.67 -44.98
N SER A 8 -69.95 52.77 -44.36
CA SER A 8 -69.80 54.22 -44.57
C SER A 8 -70.18 55.00 -43.30
N SER A 9 -69.70 56.24 -43.22
CA SER A 9 -70.07 57.30 -42.29
C SER A 9 -71.56 57.64 -42.24
N THR A 10 -72.05 58.09 -41.07
CA THR A 10 -72.98 59.23 -40.97
C THR A 10 -72.72 59.99 -39.67
N GLN A 11 -72.60 61.30 -39.81
CA GLN A 11 -72.42 62.34 -38.80
C GLN A 11 -73.66 63.24 -38.86
N SER A 12 -73.93 63.97 -37.76
CA SER A 12 -74.90 65.07 -37.54
C SER A 12 -76.15 64.66 -36.76
N ASP A 13 -76.71 65.42 -35.82
CA ASP A 13 -76.39 66.68 -35.12
C ASP A 13 -77.55 66.90 -34.12
N SER A 14 -77.34 67.69 -33.05
CA SER A 14 -78.30 68.52 -32.27
C SER A 14 -78.18 68.48 -30.73
N GLY A 15 -77.56 69.54 -30.17
CA GLY A 15 -78.12 70.40 -29.09
C GLY A 15 -78.10 69.98 -27.59
N PRO A 16 -77.43 70.76 -26.69
CA PRO A 16 -77.49 70.67 -25.20
C PRO A 16 -78.64 71.59 -24.63
N PRO A 17 -78.89 71.82 -23.30
CA PRO A 17 -78.00 71.70 -22.12
C PRO A 17 -78.63 71.28 -20.75
N ASP A 18 -77.77 71.30 -19.72
CA ASP A 18 -77.99 71.58 -18.30
C ASP A 18 -78.20 70.46 -17.24
N SER A 19 -77.30 70.57 -16.25
CA SER A 19 -77.43 70.29 -14.80
C SER A 19 -76.95 68.92 -14.28
N PRO A 20 -76.57 68.82 -12.98
CA PRO A 20 -75.32 69.33 -12.43
C PRO A 20 -74.57 68.27 -11.59
N VAL A 21 -73.29 68.56 -11.29
CA VAL A 21 -72.54 68.18 -10.07
C VAL A 21 -72.97 66.89 -9.35
N SER A 22 -72.16 65.84 -9.45
CA SER A 22 -71.98 64.90 -8.34
C SER A 22 -70.50 64.79 -8.01
N LEU A 23 -70.16 65.38 -6.86
CA LEU A 23 -68.90 65.23 -6.16
C LEU A 23 -68.53 63.74 -6.10
N HIS A 24 -67.53 63.34 -6.87
CA HIS A 24 -66.81 62.13 -6.57
C HIS A 24 -65.93 62.42 -5.36
N SER A 25 -66.25 61.74 -4.25
CA SER A 25 -65.49 61.72 -3.01
C SER A 25 -64.04 61.36 -3.31
N GLU A 26 -63.15 62.36 -3.18
CA GLU A 26 -61.71 62.12 -3.05
C GLU A 26 -61.47 61.38 -1.73
N MET A 27 -61.47 60.05 -1.80
CA MET A 27 -60.81 59.20 -0.81
C MET A 27 -59.30 59.45 -0.90
N PRO A 28 -58.55 59.42 0.21
CA PRO A 28 -57.21 59.99 0.25
C PRO A 28 -56.22 59.06 -0.48
N HIS A 29 -55.99 59.33 -1.77
CA HIS A 29 -54.96 58.69 -2.59
C HIS A 29 -53.60 58.70 -1.88
N GLU A 30 -53.31 59.77 -1.15
CA GLU A 30 -52.09 59.95 -0.37
C GLU A 30 -51.91 58.87 0.72
N SER A 31 -52.98 58.42 1.37
CA SER A 31 -52.91 57.37 2.40
C SER A 31 -52.61 55.98 1.83
N LEU A 32 -53.14 55.67 0.64
CA LEU A 32 -52.82 54.42 -0.07
C LEU A 32 -51.40 54.43 -0.61
N HIS A 33 -50.94 55.57 -1.15
CA HIS A 33 -49.55 55.73 -1.57
C HIS A 33 -48.58 55.56 -0.40
N VAL A 34 -48.87 56.15 0.77
CA VAL A 34 -48.06 56.00 1.98
C VAL A 34 -47.99 54.52 2.42
N LYS A 35 -49.12 53.81 2.47
CA LYS A 35 -49.14 52.38 2.81
C LYS A 35 -48.39 51.51 1.80
N LEU A 36 -48.53 51.81 0.50
CA LEU A 36 -47.80 51.10 -0.55
C LEU A 36 -46.29 51.33 -0.44
N THR A 37 -45.87 52.57 -0.14
CA THR A 37 -44.45 52.88 0.12
C THR A 37 -43.93 52.18 1.37
N GLU A 38 -44.72 52.13 2.44
CA GLU A 38 -44.36 51.44 3.69
C GLU A 38 -44.20 49.92 3.48
N MET A 39 -45.14 49.29 2.77
CA MET A 39 -45.04 47.88 2.39
C MET A 39 -43.86 47.62 1.47
N SER A 40 -43.61 48.50 0.49
CA SER A 40 -42.46 48.38 -0.41
C SER A 40 -41.14 48.46 0.35
N VAL A 41 -40.99 49.42 1.28
CA VAL A 41 -39.81 49.53 2.15
C VAL A 41 -39.64 48.27 3.00
N THR A 42 -40.72 47.74 3.57
CA THR A 42 -40.68 46.51 4.37
C THR A 42 -40.21 45.33 3.54
N ILE A 43 -40.81 45.12 2.36
CA ILE A 43 -40.46 44.04 1.42
C ILE A 43 -39.00 44.19 0.98
N THR A 44 -38.56 45.39 0.56
CA THR A 44 -37.18 45.64 0.16
C THR A 44 -36.21 45.37 1.30
N SER A 45 -36.54 45.77 2.54
CA SER A 45 -35.70 45.51 3.72
C SER A 45 -35.57 44.02 4.02
N GLN A 46 -36.67 43.27 3.89
CA GLN A 46 -36.69 41.83 4.10
C GLN A 46 -35.90 41.09 3.01
N LEU A 47 -36.12 41.43 1.74
CA LEU A 47 -35.35 40.89 0.62
C LEU A 47 -33.86 41.21 0.76
N THR A 48 -33.49 42.43 1.17
CA THR A 48 -32.09 42.79 1.40
C THR A 48 -31.46 41.95 2.50
N ARG A 49 -32.22 41.64 3.56
CA ARG A 49 -31.77 40.75 4.63
C ARG A 49 -31.57 39.32 4.14
N GLU A 50 -32.52 38.77 3.39
CA GLU A 50 -32.44 37.43 2.83
C GLU A 50 -31.30 37.29 1.83
N ILE A 51 -31.09 38.30 0.96
CA ILE A 51 -29.94 38.36 0.04
C ILE A 51 -28.63 38.33 0.82
N ARG A 52 -28.53 39.05 1.95
CA ARG A 52 -27.34 39.04 2.81
C ARG A 52 -27.11 37.68 3.45
N ASP A 53 -28.16 37.05 3.97
CA ASP A 53 -28.07 35.71 4.58
C ASP A 53 -27.64 34.65 3.56
N LEU A 54 -28.24 34.67 2.36
CA LEU A 54 -27.84 33.82 1.24
C LEU A 54 -26.39 34.07 0.82
N GLY A 55 -25.95 35.34 0.82
CA GLY A 55 -24.56 35.70 0.58
C GLY A 55 -23.60 35.01 1.57
N HIS A 56 -23.87 35.13 2.87
CA HIS A 56 -23.05 34.48 3.90
C HIS A 56 -23.05 32.96 3.81
N ARG A 57 -24.20 32.35 3.55
CA ARG A 57 -24.29 30.89 3.37
C ARG A 57 -23.55 30.42 2.14
N THR A 58 -23.56 31.21 1.07
CA THR A 58 -22.83 30.91 -0.17
C THR A 58 -21.32 30.96 0.09
N GLU A 59 -20.83 32.01 0.76
CA GLU A 59 -19.43 32.14 1.15
C GLU A 59 -18.97 30.99 2.06
N GLU A 60 -19.81 30.57 3.02
CA GLU A 60 -19.49 29.41 3.87
C GLU A 60 -19.40 28.10 3.07
N MET A 61 -20.32 27.90 2.12
CA MET A 61 -20.27 26.73 1.23
C MET A 61 -19.05 26.75 0.31
N GLU A 62 -18.66 27.90 -0.22
CA GLU A 62 -17.46 28.08 -1.05
C GLU A 62 -16.20 27.71 -0.25
N ASN A 63 -16.06 28.22 0.97
CA ASN A 63 -14.94 27.87 1.85
C ASN A 63 -14.88 26.36 2.17
N LYS A 64 -16.05 25.73 2.40
CA LYS A 64 -16.13 24.28 2.62
C LYS A 64 -15.77 23.49 1.37
N LEU A 65 -16.17 23.98 0.19
CA LEU A 65 -15.86 23.37 -1.10
C LEU A 65 -14.35 23.43 -1.38
N ASP A 66 -13.73 24.58 -1.17
CA ASP A 66 -12.27 24.74 -1.33
C ASP A 66 -11.51 23.79 -0.41
N GLY A 67 -11.93 23.69 0.86
CA GLY A 67 -11.35 22.74 1.81
C GLY A 67 -11.60 21.27 1.44
N ALA A 68 -12.66 20.95 0.70
CA ALA A 68 -12.90 19.61 0.17
C ALA A 68 -12.01 19.31 -1.05
N ILE A 69 -11.81 20.28 -1.94
CA ILE A 69 -10.94 20.17 -3.12
C ILE A 69 -9.49 19.90 -2.68
N ILE A 70 -8.99 20.64 -1.68
CA ILE A 70 -7.63 20.43 -1.15
C ILE A 70 -7.47 19.00 -0.64
N ARG A 71 -8.41 18.52 0.18
CA ARG A 71 -8.37 17.16 0.73
C ARG A 71 -8.48 16.09 -0.34
N LEU A 72 -9.28 16.32 -1.39
CA LEU A 72 -9.36 15.41 -2.53
C LEU A 72 -8.01 15.30 -3.26
N ASN A 73 -7.36 16.44 -3.53
CA ASN A 73 -6.03 16.44 -4.17
C ASN A 73 -4.96 15.73 -3.31
N GLU A 74 -5.01 15.91 -1.99
CA GLU A 74 -4.14 15.18 -1.05
C GLU A 74 -4.40 13.67 -1.07
N HIS A 75 -5.67 13.27 -1.12
CA HIS A 75 -6.06 11.87 -1.25
C HIS A 75 -5.62 11.28 -2.59
N ASP A 76 -5.78 11.98 -3.71
CA ASP A 76 -5.33 11.53 -5.03
C ASP A 76 -3.80 11.35 -5.08
N SER A 77 -3.08 12.27 -4.45
CA SER A 77 -1.62 12.16 -4.28
C SER A 77 -1.24 10.94 -3.44
N SER A 78 -2.01 10.65 -2.39
CA SER A 78 -1.78 9.47 -1.54
C SER A 78 -2.13 8.17 -2.27
N ILE A 79 -3.20 8.14 -3.06
CA ILE A 79 -3.61 6.99 -3.87
C ILE A 79 -2.56 6.65 -4.91
N THR A 80 -2.07 7.66 -5.65
CA THR A 80 -1.01 7.47 -6.64
C THR A 80 0.29 6.99 -5.99
N HIS A 81 0.67 7.56 -4.84
CA HIS A 81 1.82 7.09 -4.09
C HIS A 81 1.66 5.62 -3.65
N LEU A 82 0.50 5.26 -3.09
CA LEU A 82 0.25 3.89 -2.64
C LEU A 82 0.21 2.88 -3.81
N ALA A 83 -0.32 3.28 -4.97
CA ALA A 83 -0.33 2.46 -6.18
C ALA A 83 1.10 2.15 -6.65
N THR A 84 2.00 3.16 -6.67
CA THR A 84 3.41 2.95 -7.05
C THR A 84 4.14 2.05 -6.05
N GLN A 85 3.90 2.21 -4.75
CA GLN A 85 4.48 1.34 -3.72
C GLN A 85 3.98 -0.11 -3.85
N TYR A 86 2.71 -0.31 -4.22
CA TYR A 86 2.18 -1.64 -4.47
C TYR A 86 2.86 -2.31 -5.67
N GLU A 87 3.04 -1.58 -6.77
CA GLU A 87 3.72 -2.07 -7.97
C GLU A 87 5.18 -2.49 -7.66
N GLU A 88 5.93 -1.66 -6.94
CA GLU A 88 7.30 -1.96 -6.53
C GLU A 88 7.38 -3.25 -5.68
N VAL A 89 6.44 -3.45 -4.74
CA VAL A 89 6.39 -4.65 -3.91
C VAL A 89 6.06 -5.89 -4.73
N VAL A 90 5.15 -5.78 -5.70
CA VAL A 90 4.80 -6.88 -6.61
C VAL A 90 6.00 -7.30 -7.46
N GLU A 91 6.71 -6.35 -8.08
CA GLU A 91 7.92 -6.65 -8.85
C GLU A 91 8.99 -7.33 -7.98
N ARG A 92 9.14 -6.86 -6.73
CA ARG A 92 10.07 -7.47 -5.77
C ARG A 92 9.67 -8.89 -5.39
N LEU A 93 8.38 -9.16 -5.21
CA LEU A 93 7.88 -10.51 -4.96
C LEU A 93 8.14 -11.44 -6.13
N GLU A 94 7.94 -10.96 -7.36
CA GLU A 94 8.22 -11.72 -8.58
C GLU A 94 9.72 -12.05 -8.71
N ASP A 95 10.63 -11.08 -8.50
CA ASP A 95 12.07 -11.35 -8.52
C ASP A 95 12.47 -12.37 -7.45
N LEU A 96 11.92 -12.25 -6.23
CA LEU A 96 12.18 -13.21 -5.15
C LEU A 96 11.67 -14.61 -5.49
N GLU A 97 10.48 -14.72 -6.08
CA GLU A 97 9.93 -15.99 -6.53
C GLU A 97 10.77 -16.60 -7.66
N ASN A 98 11.19 -15.80 -8.63
CA ASN A 98 12.05 -16.23 -9.73
C ASN A 98 13.42 -16.69 -9.23
N ARG A 99 14.03 -15.95 -8.30
CA ARG A 99 15.29 -16.34 -7.63
C ARG A 99 15.16 -17.64 -6.86
N SER A 100 14.03 -17.83 -6.16
CA SER A 100 13.72 -19.07 -5.44
C SER A 100 13.64 -20.27 -6.39
N ARG A 101 13.03 -20.08 -7.57
CA ARG A 101 12.88 -21.13 -8.60
C ARG A 101 14.12 -21.37 -9.46
N ARG A 102 15.07 -20.43 -9.51
CA ARG A 102 16.23 -20.44 -10.43
C ARG A 102 17.10 -21.70 -10.37
N ASN A 103 17.15 -22.37 -9.22
CA ASN A 103 17.92 -23.61 -9.05
C ASN A 103 17.06 -24.88 -9.05
N ASN A 104 15.75 -24.75 -9.27
CA ASN A 104 14.83 -25.88 -9.31
C ASN A 104 14.73 -26.43 -10.73
N ILE A 105 14.97 -27.72 -10.90
CA ILE A 105 14.82 -28.42 -12.17
C ILE A 105 13.45 -29.11 -12.18
N ARG A 106 12.67 -28.91 -13.26
CA ARG A 106 11.41 -29.63 -13.49
C ARG A 106 11.65 -30.78 -14.45
N ILE A 107 11.45 -32.00 -13.99
CA ILE A 107 11.55 -33.21 -14.81
C ILE A 107 10.12 -33.68 -15.11
N ARG A 108 9.78 -33.80 -16.40
CA ARG A 108 8.47 -34.25 -16.87
C ARG A 108 8.60 -35.62 -17.53
N GLY A 109 7.51 -36.40 -17.52
CA GLY A 109 7.48 -37.72 -18.17
C GLY A 109 8.07 -38.85 -17.33
N LEU A 110 8.22 -38.65 -16.01
CA LEU A 110 8.49 -39.76 -15.10
C LEU A 110 7.22 -40.60 -14.93
N THR A 111 7.37 -41.92 -14.97
CA THR A 111 6.26 -42.85 -14.72
C THR A 111 5.84 -42.80 -13.24
N GLU A 112 4.55 -42.95 -12.98
CA GLU A 112 3.98 -42.88 -11.61
C GLU A 112 4.41 -44.07 -10.74
N ASP A 113 4.92 -45.14 -11.34
CA ASP A 113 5.41 -46.34 -10.65
C ASP A 113 6.70 -46.09 -9.84
N ILE A 114 7.38 -44.96 -10.07
CA ILE A 114 8.63 -44.61 -9.38
C ILE A 114 8.31 -44.14 -7.96
N LYS A 115 8.56 -45.01 -6.98
CA LYS A 115 8.35 -44.71 -5.55
C LYS A 115 9.49 -43.92 -4.91
N ASP A 116 10.72 -44.06 -5.42
CA ASP A 116 11.91 -43.42 -4.85
C ASP A 116 12.65 -42.53 -5.86
N LEU A 117 12.30 -41.24 -5.81
CA LEU A 117 12.90 -40.21 -6.64
C LEU A 117 14.38 -39.97 -6.31
N GLN A 118 14.82 -40.24 -5.07
CA GLN A 118 16.20 -40.01 -4.64
C GLN A 118 17.17 -40.99 -5.29
N VAL A 119 16.69 -42.17 -5.67
CA VAL A 119 17.50 -43.20 -6.34
C VAL A 119 17.40 -43.07 -7.86
N GLU A 120 16.21 -42.78 -8.39
CA GLU A 120 15.99 -42.75 -9.84
C GLU A 120 16.52 -41.47 -10.50
N ILE A 121 16.45 -40.31 -9.84
CA ILE A 121 16.98 -39.04 -10.41
C ILE A 121 18.51 -39.15 -10.64
N PRO A 122 19.34 -39.59 -9.67
CA PRO A 122 20.77 -39.78 -9.92
C PRO A 122 21.08 -40.78 -11.03
N LYS A 123 20.32 -41.88 -11.14
CA LYS A 123 20.49 -42.85 -12.24
C LYS A 123 20.19 -42.22 -13.60
N LEU A 124 19.10 -41.47 -13.70
CA LEU A 124 18.74 -40.72 -14.91
C LEU A 124 19.85 -39.74 -15.29
N LEU A 125 20.36 -38.98 -14.32
CA LEU A 125 21.45 -38.04 -14.55
C LEU A 125 22.77 -38.74 -14.94
N ALA A 126 23.07 -39.90 -14.35
CA ALA A 126 24.22 -40.72 -14.71
C ALA A 126 24.18 -41.16 -16.17
N ASN A 127 23.00 -41.57 -16.64
CA ASN A 127 22.78 -42.01 -18.02
C ASN A 127 22.88 -40.85 -19.02
N LEU A 128 22.38 -39.67 -18.65
CA LEU A 128 22.39 -38.48 -19.52
C LEU A 128 23.75 -37.78 -19.56
N VAL A 129 24.48 -37.78 -18.44
CA VAL A 129 25.77 -37.12 -18.32
C VAL A 129 26.74 -38.02 -17.53
N PRO A 130 27.39 -38.99 -18.20
CA PRO A 130 28.25 -39.97 -17.54
C PRO A 130 29.55 -39.37 -16.97
N ASP A 131 29.97 -38.21 -17.48
CA ASP A 131 31.25 -37.59 -17.11
C ASP A 131 31.20 -36.75 -15.83
N ILE A 132 30.01 -36.52 -15.25
CA ILE A 132 29.86 -35.74 -14.02
C ILE A 132 29.70 -36.70 -12.82
N PRO A 133 30.66 -36.73 -11.88
CA PRO A 133 30.55 -37.63 -10.74
C PRO A 133 29.50 -37.12 -9.74
N ILE A 134 28.42 -37.90 -9.65
CA ILE A 134 27.17 -37.67 -8.88
C ILE A 134 27.44 -37.41 -7.38
N ALA A 135 28.54 -37.94 -6.85
CA ALA A 135 28.87 -37.90 -5.43
C ALA A 135 29.36 -36.53 -4.90
N HIS A 136 29.82 -35.61 -5.77
CA HIS A 136 30.68 -34.52 -5.29
C HIS A 136 29.98 -33.23 -4.83
N LEU A 137 28.74 -32.94 -5.24
CA LEU A 137 28.19 -31.59 -5.05
C LEU A 137 27.25 -31.40 -3.86
N ALA A 138 26.55 -32.44 -3.38
CA ALA A 138 25.50 -32.28 -2.35
C ALA A 138 25.92 -32.73 -0.94
N SER A 139 26.48 -33.92 -0.77
CA SER A 139 26.84 -34.45 0.57
C SER A 139 28.02 -33.69 1.19
N ILE A 140 29.06 -33.44 0.40
CA ILE A 140 30.27 -32.72 0.83
C ILE A 140 29.93 -31.27 1.21
N THR A 141 29.12 -30.57 0.41
CA THR A 141 28.74 -29.17 0.70
C THR A 141 27.82 -29.05 1.92
N ILE A 142 26.94 -30.04 2.14
CA ILE A 142 26.12 -30.11 3.36
C ILE A 142 27.00 -30.36 4.60
N GLN A 143 27.95 -31.28 4.52
CA GLN A 143 28.89 -31.56 5.63
C GLN A 143 29.73 -30.33 5.95
N GLN A 144 30.32 -29.70 4.93
CA GLN A 144 31.13 -28.49 5.09
C GLN A 144 30.32 -27.32 5.68
N ARG A 145 29.02 -27.17 5.34
CA ARG A 145 28.13 -26.18 5.99
C ARG A 145 27.86 -26.49 7.46
N ARG A 146 27.75 -27.77 7.82
CA ARG A 146 27.62 -28.19 9.23
C ARG A 146 28.87 -27.84 10.02
N GLU A 147 30.05 -28.01 9.44
CA GLU A 147 31.33 -27.68 10.06
C GLU A 147 31.49 -26.17 10.33
N LEU A 148 30.92 -25.30 9.49
CA LEU A 148 30.94 -23.84 9.67
C LEU A 148 29.82 -23.29 10.58
N ARG A 149 28.96 -24.15 11.16
CA ARG A 149 27.91 -23.73 12.10
C ARG A 149 28.43 -22.82 13.24
N PRO A 150 29.56 -23.13 13.91
CA PRO A 150 30.06 -22.30 15.00
C PRO A 150 30.36 -20.86 14.54
N ILE A 151 30.87 -20.70 13.32
CA ILE A 151 31.17 -19.38 12.75
C ILE A 151 29.87 -18.63 12.42
N THR A 152 28.89 -19.29 11.83
CA THR A 152 27.61 -18.64 11.51
C THR A 152 26.82 -18.23 12.76
N GLN A 153 26.91 -19.01 13.85
CA GLN A 153 26.31 -18.66 15.14
C GLN A 153 26.94 -17.38 15.70
N LEU A 154 28.26 -17.27 15.61
CA LEU A 154 29.00 -16.10 16.09
C LEU A 154 28.69 -14.86 15.24
N LEU A 155 28.64 -14.99 13.91
CA LEU A 155 28.20 -13.89 13.03
C LEU A 155 26.77 -13.42 13.37
N GLN A 156 25.86 -14.36 13.65
CA GLN A 156 24.48 -14.05 14.05
C GLN A 156 24.42 -13.34 15.41
N GLN A 157 25.18 -13.78 16.40
CA GLN A 157 25.28 -13.13 17.73
C GLN A 157 25.73 -11.67 17.62
N HIS A 158 26.62 -11.36 16.68
CA HIS A 158 27.13 -10.01 16.44
C HIS A 158 26.28 -9.22 15.42
N ASN A 159 25.09 -9.72 15.04
CA ASN A 159 24.20 -9.12 14.03
C ASN A 159 24.88 -8.85 12.67
N ILE A 160 25.84 -9.69 12.30
CA ILE A 160 26.56 -9.59 11.02
C ILE A 160 25.82 -10.42 9.96
N LEU A 161 25.40 -9.75 8.90
CA LEU A 161 24.75 -10.39 7.77
C LEU A 161 25.75 -11.25 6.99
N TYR A 162 25.37 -12.51 6.73
CA TYR A 162 26.15 -13.45 5.95
C TYR A 162 25.31 -14.13 4.87
N ARG A 163 25.97 -14.64 3.84
CA ARG A 163 25.35 -15.45 2.77
C ARG A 163 26.26 -16.61 2.35
N TRP A 164 25.64 -17.68 1.89
CA TRP A 164 26.36 -18.82 1.30
C TRP A 164 26.60 -18.58 -0.20
N GLY A 165 27.84 -18.78 -0.64
CA GLY A 165 28.22 -18.78 -2.05
C GLY A 165 28.49 -20.19 -2.58
N PHE A 166 28.32 -20.36 -3.89
CA PHE A 166 28.53 -21.64 -4.58
C PHE A 166 30.03 -21.93 -4.84
N PRO A 167 30.46 -23.21 -4.84
CA PRO A 167 29.75 -24.39 -4.33
C PRO A 167 29.79 -24.48 -2.79
N PHE A 168 30.83 -23.93 -2.17
CA PHE A 168 30.97 -23.78 -0.73
C PHE A 168 31.90 -22.61 -0.37
N LYS A 169 31.31 -21.51 0.12
CA LYS A 169 32.00 -20.36 0.72
C LYS A 169 31.04 -19.55 1.57
N LEU A 170 31.46 -19.10 2.74
CA LEU A 170 30.70 -18.18 3.59
C LEU A 170 31.16 -16.75 3.31
N LEU A 171 30.23 -15.87 2.97
CA LEU A 171 30.49 -14.47 2.64
C LEU A 171 29.81 -13.58 3.66
N PHE A 172 30.53 -12.63 4.25
CA PHE A 172 29.94 -11.63 5.15
C PHE A 172 30.63 -10.29 4.98
N THR A 173 29.93 -9.22 5.35
CA THR A 173 30.47 -7.86 5.29
C THR A 173 30.67 -7.36 6.71
N TYR A 174 31.88 -6.90 7.02
CA TYR A 174 32.21 -6.32 8.32
C TYR A 174 33.17 -5.14 8.10
N ASN A 175 32.94 -4.00 8.75
CA ASN A 175 33.72 -2.76 8.56
C ASN A 175 33.90 -2.36 7.09
N SER A 176 32.82 -2.38 6.30
CA SER A 176 32.80 -2.07 4.86
C SER A 176 33.69 -2.95 3.97
N LYS A 177 34.23 -4.07 4.51
CA LYS A 177 35.03 -5.04 3.77
C LYS A 177 34.29 -6.37 3.68
N GLN A 178 34.32 -6.97 2.49
CA GLN A 178 33.80 -8.32 2.29
C GLN A 178 34.85 -9.36 2.68
N HIS A 179 34.41 -10.33 3.46
CA HIS A 179 35.22 -11.46 3.90
C HIS A 179 34.65 -12.75 3.32
N MET A 180 35.54 -13.64 2.90
CA MET A 180 35.20 -14.96 2.37
C MET A 180 35.90 -16.03 3.21
N VAL A 181 35.15 -17.03 3.64
CA VAL A 181 35.66 -18.14 4.45
C VAL A 181 35.29 -19.45 3.79
N LYS A 182 36.30 -20.32 3.57
CA LYS A 182 36.12 -21.65 2.95
C LYS A 182 36.42 -22.79 3.90
N SER A 183 36.88 -22.52 5.13
CA SER A 183 37.13 -23.55 6.14
C SER A 183 36.92 -23.02 7.55
N LEU A 184 36.67 -23.93 8.51
CA LEU A 184 36.53 -23.57 9.92
C LEU A 184 37.78 -22.88 10.46
N LYS A 185 38.97 -23.36 10.11
CA LYS A 185 40.26 -22.81 10.57
C LYS A 185 40.51 -21.39 10.02
N GLU A 186 40.24 -21.17 8.73
CA GLU A 186 40.32 -19.85 8.10
C GLU A 186 39.30 -18.89 8.70
N GLY A 187 38.08 -19.35 8.96
CA GLY A 187 37.02 -18.55 9.57
C GLY A 187 37.31 -18.15 11.01
N GLN A 188 37.81 -19.07 11.83
CA GLN A 188 38.26 -18.75 13.19
C GLN A 188 39.39 -17.73 13.18
N THR A 189 40.37 -17.89 12.28
CA THR A 189 41.47 -16.93 12.14
C THR A 189 40.96 -15.55 11.71
N THR A 190 40.03 -15.51 10.77
CA THR A 190 39.39 -14.27 10.31
C THR A 190 38.58 -13.61 11.42
N LEU A 191 37.78 -14.35 12.19
CA LEU A 191 37.00 -13.82 13.31
C LEU A 191 37.88 -13.30 14.45
N ARG A 192 39.01 -13.97 14.74
CA ARG A 192 40.03 -13.47 15.69
C ARG A 192 40.65 -12.17 15.20
N LEU A 193 41.04 -12.11 13.93
CA LEU A 193 41.64 -10.92 13.31
C LEU A 193 40.66 -9.73 13.30
N LEU A 194 39.37 -10.00 13.11
CA LEU A 194 38.31 -8.99 13.15
C LEU A 194 37.85 -8.63 14.58
N ARG A 195 38.47 -9.23 15.62
CA ARG A 195 38.11 -9.09 17.05
C ARG A 195 36.64 -9.42 17.36
N ILE A 196 36.01 -10.26 16.54
CA ILE A 196 34.64 -10.73 16.74
C ILE A 196 34.64 -11.93 17.71
N ALA A 197 35.70 -12.74 17.71
CA ALA A 197 35.90 -13.82 18.67
C ALA A 197 36.98 -13.45 19.70
N SER A 198 36.59 -13.37 20.97
CA SER A 198 37.52 -13.32 22.11
C SER A 198 38.22 -14.67 22.27
N ASP A 199 39.50 -14.62 22.63
CA ASP A 199 40.38 -15.77 22.84
C ASP A 199 39.83 -16.66 23.96
N GLN A 200 39.34 -17.85 23.62
CA GLN A 200 39.22 -18.95 24.58
C GLN A 200 39.97 -20.15 24.01
N SER A 201 41.23 -20.25 24.41
CA SER A 201 41.90 -21.54 24.61
C SER A 201 41.39 -22.16 25.93
N PRO A 202 41.46 -23.50 26.09
CA PRO A 202 40.71 -24.22 27.11
C PRO A 202 41.35 -24.08 28.50
N PRO A 203 40.59 -23.87 29.59
CA PRO A 203 41.11 -24.12 30.91
C PRO A 203 40.97 -25.61 31.23
N ASP A 204 42.10 -26.30 31.31
CA ASP A 204 42.25 -27.50 32.12
C ASP A 204 41.74 -27.21 33.55
N ARG A 205 40.69 -27.91 34.00
CA ARG A 205 40.73 -28.81 35.18
C ARG A 205 39.36 -29.37 35.57
N PRO A 206 39.34 -30.54 36.25
CA PRO A 206 38.22 -31.47 36.29
C PRO A 206 37.19 -31.05 37.32
N HIS A 207 35.94 -31.49 37.18
CA HIS A 207 35.12 -32.07 38.26
C HIS A 207 33.72 -32.44 37.72
N SER A 208 33.44 -33.74 37.75
CA SER A 208 32.15 -34.40 38.00
C SER A 208 30.83 -33.76 37.52
N LEU A 209 30.14 -34.52 36.65
CA LEU A 209 28.70 -34.49 36.40
C LEU A 209 27.86 -34.34 37.69
N PRO A 210 26.64 -33.82 37.55
CA PRO A 210 25.52 -34.75 37.77
C PRO A 210 24.61 -34.83 36.54
N ALA A 211 24.17 -36.06 36.30
CA ALA A 211 23.24 -36.44 35.26
C ALA A 211 21.93 -35.64 35.35
N GLN A 212 21.52 -35.03 34.24
CA GLN A 212 20.11 -34.73 34.00
C GLN A 212 19.74 -35.21 32.58
N THR A 213 18.65 -35.96 32.57
CA THR A 213 18.04 -36.71 31.47
C THR A 213 17.76 -35.87 30.22
N PRO A 214 17.80 -36.48 29.02
CA PRO A 214 17.46 -35.78 27.78
C PRO A 214 15.94 -35.56 27.67
N PRO A 215 15.43 -34.33 27.47
CA PRO A 215 14.08 -34.16 26.96
C PRO A 215 14.04 -34.48 25.46
N SER A 216 13.08 -35.33 25.10
CA SER A 216 12.71 -35.73 23.74
C SER A 216 12.48 -34.52 22.78
N PRO A 217 12.53 -34.73 21.46
CA PRO A 217 12.62 -33.66 20.46
C PRO A 217 11.27 -32.95 20.30
N ARG A 218 11.15 -31.74 20.85
CA ARG A 218 10.04 -30.85 20.54
C ARG A 218 10.36 -30.04 19.29
N SER A 219 9.62 -30.38 18.22
CA SER A 219 9.05 -29.55 17.16
C SER A 219 9.95 -28.54 16.40
N PRO A 220 9.93 -28.56 15.04
CA PRO A 220 10.61 -27.54 14.24
C PRO A 220 10.05 -26.15 14.56
N LEU A 221 10.96 -25.21 14.86
CA LEU A 221 10.67 -23.80 15.10
C LEU A 221 9.90 -23.20 13.92
N ALA A 222 8.76 -22.59 14.24
CA ALA A 222 7.89 -21.90 13.29
C ALA A 222 8.62 -20.76 12.57
N THR A 223 8.30 -20.62 11.28
CA THR A 223 8.79 -19.54 10.42
C THR A 223 8.03 -18.25 10.74
N ILE A 224 8.67 -17.10 10.49
CA ILE A 224 8.30 -15.71 10.86
C ILE A 224 6.87 -15.25 10.50
N TRP A 225 6.05 -16.07 9.84
CA TRP A 225 4.67 -15.77 9.44
C TRP A 225 3.60 -16.13 10.48
N GLU A 226 3.94 -16.81 11.58
CA GLU A 226 2.95 -17.25 12.58
C GLU A 226 2.57 -16.18 13.62
N LYS A 227 3.16 -14.98 13.55
CA LYS A 227 2.78 -13.83 14.39
C LYS A 227 1.94 -12.82 13.62
N ALA A 228 0.73 -13.22 13.26
CA ALA A 228 -0.34 -12.26 13.00
C ALA A 228 -1.42 -12.46 14.08
N PRO A 229 -1.74 -11.46 14.92
CA PRO A 229 -2.87 -11.57 15.81
C PRO A 229 -4.15 -11.53 14.98
N LEU A 230 -4.80 -12.68 14.85
CA LEU A 230 -6.21 -12.77 14.46
C LEU A 230 -7.03 -12.02 15.51
N LYS A 231 -7.47 -10.81 15.16
CA LYS A 231 -8.50 -10.08 15.90
C LYS A 231 -9.82 -10.33 15.20
N SER A 232 -10.72 -11.06 15.85
CA SER A 232 -12.18 -10.98 15.64
C SER A 232 -12.91 -11.95 16.58
N PRO A 233 -14.22 -11.79 16.80
CA PRO A 233 -15.07 -10.60 16.64
C PRO A 233 -15.37 -9.89 17.96
#